data_AF-A0A183FDT5-F1
#
_entry.id   AF-A0A183FDT5-F1
#
_cell.length_a   1.000
_cell.length_b   1.000
_cell.length_c   1.000
_cell.angle_alpha   90.00
_cell.angle_beta   90.00
_cell.angle_gamma   90.00
#
_symmetry.space_group_name_H-M   'P 1'
#
loop_
_entity.id
_entity.type
_entity.pdbx_description
1 polymer ?
#
loop_
_entity_poly.entity_id
_entity_poly.type
_entity_poly.pdbx_seq_one_letter_code
_entity_poly.pdbx_strand_id
1 'polypeptide(L)'
;MLHWFTQPTLKESLIVARFLRVSTVLLNGLHWISNVRLFHSAAFQEREELDVEMLTFEKFIRLYNKICPRSEVQELFVKLSGQKEYLTRDRLTNFLNEEQRDPRLNEILFPFFDNTRTQVMISKYEQDNNYIENGIFASSILVLFLF
;
A
#
# COMPACT_ATOMS: atom_id res chain seq x y z
N MET A 1 43.49 -22.95 1.26
CA MET A 1 42.91 -24.05 2.07
C MET A 1 41.99 -23.38 3.08
N LEU A 2 40.78 -22.97 2.66
CA LEU A 2 39.53 -23.75 2.78
C LEU A 2 39.36 -24.33 4.19
N HIS A 3 38.35 -23.90 4.94
CA HIS A 3 37.25 -24.79 5.33
C HIS A 3 36.01 -23.98 5.87
N TRP A 4 34.99 -23.84 5.01
CA TRP A 4 33.52 -23.86 5.22
C TRP A 4 32.88 -22.99 6.34
N PHE A 5 32.11 -21.92 6.05
CA PHE A 5 30.71 -21.92 5.58
C PHE A 5 29.77 -22.91 6.30
N THR A 6 28.96 -22.40 7.24
CA THR A 6 27.58 -22.87 7.44
C THR A 6 26.64 -21.74 7.01
N GLN A 7 25.85 -22.04 5.99
CA GLN A 7 24.99 -21.12 5.24
C GLN A 7 23.76 -20.67 6.04
N PRO A 8 23.33 -19.39 5.93
CA PRO A 8 21.93 -19.06 6.03
C PRO A 8 21.25 -19.45 4.71
N THR A 9 20.15 -20.17 4.83
CA THR A 9 19.44 -20.80 3.71
C THR A 9 19.07 -19.81 2.60
N LEU A 10 19.21 -20.28 1.35
CA LEU A 10 18.94 -19.60 0.07
C LEU A 10 17.56 -18.91 -0.09
N LYS A 11 16.67 -18.96 0.91
CA LYS A 11 15.31 -18.41 0.84
C LYS A 11 15.21 -16.93 1.28
N GLU A 12 16.10 -16.44 2.13
CA GLU A 12 16.00 -15.07 2.67
C GLU A 12 16.72 -14.03 1.79
N SER A 13 17.80 -14.43 1.12
CA SER A 13 18.52 -13.56 0.18
C SER A 13 17.76 -13.31 -1.12
N LEU A 14 16.85 -14.21 -1.51
CA LEU A 14 16.00 -14.05 -2.71
C LEU A 14 14.87 -13.04 -2.50
N ILE A 15 14.37 -12.86 -1.28
CA ILE A 15 13.29 -11.89 -0.97
C ILE A 15 13.85 -10.46 -1.00
N VAL A 16 15.00 -10.24 -0.36
CA VAL A 16 15.68 -8.94 -0.37
C VAL A 16 16.25 -8.61 -1.75
N ALA A 17 16.78 -9.59 -2.48
CA ALA A 17 17.23 -9.39 -3.86
C ALA A 17 16.08 -9.18 -4.85
N ARG A 18 14.89 -9.76 -4.64
CA ARG A 18 13.68 -9.43 -5.44
C ARG A 18 13.13 -8.05 -5.11
N PHE A 19 13.12 -7.65 -3.83
CA PHE A 19 12.66 -6.33 -3.41
C PHE A 19 13.53 -5.22 -3.98
N LEU A 20 14.85 -5.45 -4.04
CA LEU A 20 15.79 -4.50 -4.65
C LEU A 20 15.78 -4.52 -6.19
N ARG A 21 15.49 -5.66 -6.84
CA ARG A 21 15.52 -5.76 -8.31
C ARG A 21 14.26 -5.23 -8.99
N VAL A 22 13.10 -5.23 -8.31
CA VAL A 22 11.87 -4.61 -8.82
C VAL A 22 11.96 -3.07 -8.75
N SER A 23 12.68 -2.50 -7.77
CA SER A 23 12.88 -1.05 -7.67
C SER A 23 13.80 -0.45 -8.75
N THR A 24 14.72 -1.23 -9.33
CA THR A 24 15.63 -0.74 -10.37
C THR A 24 15.03 -0.64 -11.78
N VAL A 25 13.86 -1.24 -12.04
CA VAL A 25 13.28 -1.25 -13.41
C VAL A 25 12.19 -0.18 -13.61
N LEU A 26 11.69 0.46 -12.54
CA LEU A 26 10.55 1.40 -12.66
C LEU A 26 10.73 2.80 -12.06
N LEU A 27 11.87 3.13 -11.47
CA LEU A 27 12.03 4.43 -10.83
C LEU A 27 13.19 5.19 -11.46
N ASN A 28 12.84 6.10 -12.37
CA ASN A 28 13.70 7.18 -12.84
C ASN A 28 14.36 7.85 -11.62
N GLY A 29 15.67 7.61 -11.53
CA GLY A 29 16.51 8.04 -10.43
C GLY A 29 16.63 9.55 -10.39
N LEU A 30 16.43 10.09 -9.17
CA LEU A 30 17.09 11.28 -8.60
C LEU A 30 16.42 11.62 -7.25
N HIS A 31 15.12 11.37 -7.10
CA HIS A 31 14.39 11.70 -5.86
C HIS A 31 14.70 10.74 -4.69
N TRP A 32 14.89 9.44 -4.98
CA TRP A 32 15.18 8.44 -3.94
C TRP A 32 16.58 8.62 -3.33
N ILE A 33 17.56 9.06 -4.13
CA ILE A 33 18.97 9.21 -3.68
C ILE A 33 19.12 10.36 -2.68
N SER A 34 18.35 11.44 -2.85
CA SER A 34 18.35 12.60 -1.94
C SER A 34 17.85 12.24 -0.54
N ASN A 35 16.78 11.41 -0.47
CA ASN A 35 16.23 10.96 0.81
C ASN A 35 17.13 9.94 1.51
N VAL A 36 17.87 9.12 0.76
CA VAL A 36 18.84 8.16 1.33
C VAL A 36 20.07 8.87 1.93
N ARG A 37 20.57 9.94 1.30
CA ARG A 37 21.73 10.70 1.82
C ARG A 37 21.43 11.50 3.09
N LEU A 38 20.22 12.05 3.20
CA LEU A 38 19.77 12.70 4.44
C LEU A 38 19.60 11.67 5.57
N PHE A 39 19.12 10.47 5.26
CA PHE A 39 19.05 9.36 6.22
C PHE A 39 20.45 8.91 6.69
N HIS A 40 21.44 8.88 5.80
CA HIS A 40 22.79 8.40 6.11
C HIS A 40 23.59 9.37 7.01
N SER A 41 23.21 10.65 7.08
CA SER A 41 23.87 11.65 7.92
C SER A 41 23.26 11.77 9.33
N ALA A 42 22.01 11.33 9.52
CA ALA A 42 21.31 11.42 10.80
C ALA A 42 21.25 10.08 11.57
N ALA A 43 21.53 8.95 10.92
CA ALA A 43 21.28 7.61 11.47
C ALA A 43 22.53 6.88 11.98
N PHE A 44 23.52 7.59 12.53
CA PHE A 44 24.53 6.96 13.39
C PHE A 44 24.19 7.20 14.87
N GLN A 45 22.95 6.87 15.22
CA GLN A 45 22.50 6.77 16.59
C GLN A 45 21.92 5.36 16.75
N GLU A 46 22.42 4.70 17.79
CA GLU A 46 22.31 3.29 18.17
C GLU A 46 21.16 2.49 17.53
N ARG A 47 21.48 1.28 17.02
CA ARG A 47 20.46 0.29 16.65
C ARG A 47 19.80 -0.23 17.92
N GLU A 48 18.77 0.48 18.39
CA GLU A 48 17.88 -0.05 19.41
C GLU A 48 17.05 -1.20 18.84
N GLU A 49 17.05 -2.32 19.55
CA GLU A 49 16.14 -3.43 19.25
C GLU A 49 14.72 -2.98 19.60
N LEU A 50 13.82 -3.07 18.62
CA LEU A 50 12.40 -2.82 18.84
C LEU A 50 11.77 -4.06 19.47
N ASP A 51 11.08 -3.87 20.58
CA ASP A 51 10.21 -4.90 21.14
C ASP A 51 9.10 -5.26 20.13
N VAL A 52 8.95 -6.56 19.89
CA VAL A 52 7.95 -7.11 18.95
C VAL A 52 6.54 -6.73 19.39
N GLU A 53 6.27 -6.68 20.70
CA GLU A 53 4.96 -6.29 21.22
C GLU A 53 4.65 -4.81 20.94
N MET A 54 5.69 -3.97 20.82
CA MET A 54 5.54 -2.57 20.46
C MET A 54 5.27 -2.35 18.97
N LEU A 55 5.55 -3.31 18.09
CA LEU A 55 5.34 -3.20 16.65
C LEU A 55 3.95 -3.72 16.24
N THR A 56 2.90 -3.03 16.69
CA THR A 56 1.53 -3.33 16.27
C THR A 56 1.33 -3.03 14.77
N PHE A 57 0.36 -3.69 14.13
CA PHE A 57 0.06 -3.45 12.71
C PHE A 57 -0.26 -1.97 12.42
N GLU A 58 -0.99 -1.30 13.31
CA GLU A 58 -1.28 0.13 13.20
C GLU A 58 0.00 0.99 13.18
N LYS A 59 0.96 0.69 14.08
CA LYS A 59 2.25 1.40 14.12
C LYS A 59 3.08 1.09 12.88
N PHE A 60 3.03 -0.14 12.37
CA PHE A 60 3.67 -0.52 11.12
C PHE A 60 3.10 0.27 9.94
N ILE A 61 1.78 0.41 9.80
CA ILE A 61 1.14 1.21 8.74
C ILE A 61 1.54 2.69 8.85
N ARG A 62 1.57 3.25 10.07
CA ARG A 62 2.04 4.62 10.29
C ARG A 62 3.50 4.80 9.87
N LEU A 63 4.36 3.82 10.17
CA LEU A 63 5.76 3.83 9.77
C LEU A 63 5.91 3.71 8.23
N TYR A 64 5.18 2.79 7.61
CA TYR A 64 5.15 2.59 6.16
C TYR A 64 4.79 3.90 5.43
N ASN A 65 3.73 4.59 5.87
CA ASN A 65 3.30 5.86 5.28
C ASN A 65 4.34 6.98 5.43
N LYS A 66 5.18 6.95 6.48
CA LYS A 66 6.29 7.90 6.66
C LYS A 66 7.48 7.59 5.77
N ILE A 67 7.84 6.32 5.62
CA ILE A 67 9.01 5.90 4.84
C ILE A 67 8.75 6.01 3.34
N CYS A 68 7.51 5.69 2.91
CA CYS A 68 7.10 5.71 1.51
C CYS A 68 5.83 6.55 1.36
N PRO A 69 5.94 7.89 1.38
CA PRO A 69 4.79 8.75 1.10
C PRO A 69 4.30 8.50 -0.33
N ARG A 70 3.02 8.12 -0.47
CA ARG A 70 2.37 7.80 -1.75
C ARG A 70 1.53 8.97 -2.24
N SER A 71 2.19 10.06 -2.65
CA SER A 71 1.51 11.28 -3.11
C SER A 71 0.60 11.03 -4.30
N GLU A 72 0.96 10.11 -5.20
CA GLU A 72 0.13 9.76 -6.35
C GLU A 72 -1.21 9.11 -5.96
N VAL A 73 -1.23 8.32 -4.88
CA VAL A 73 -2.47 7.72 -4.36
C VAL A 73 -3.34 8.79 -3.70
N GLN A 74 -2.71 9.75 -3.01
CA GLN A 74 -3.41 10.88 -2.42
C GLN A 74 -4.05 11.78 -3.49
N GLU A 75 -3.33 12.08 -4.57
CA GLU A 75 -3.86 12.84 -5.71
C GLU A 75 -5.01 12.11 -6.40
N LEU A 76 -4.88 10.81 -6.61
CA LEU A 76 -5.97 9.97 -7.11
C LEU A 76 -7.18 10.04 -6.18
N PHE A 77 -6.98 9.94 -4.87
CA PHE A 77 -8.07 10.03 -3.91
C PHE A 77 -8.81 11.36 -4.01
N VAL A 78 -8.10 12.48 -4.08
CA VAL A 78 -8.70 13.82 -4.22
C VAL A 78 -9.52 13.94 -5.51
N LYS A 79 -9.03 13.39 -6.63
CA LYS A 79 -9.75 13.33 -7.90
C LYS A 79 -11.06 12.54 -7.74
N LEU A 80 -11.01 11.39 -7.09
CA LEU A 80 -12.18 10.52 -6.90
C LEU A 80 -13.18 11.08 -5.88
N SER A 81 -12.70 11.68 -4.79
CA SER A 81 -13.55 12.16 -3.69
C SER A 81 -14.17 13.52 -3.96
N GLY A 82 -13.67 14.27 -4.95
CA GLY A 82 -14.11 15.63 -5.23
C GLY A 82 -13.81 16.55 -4.03
N GLN A 83 -12.61 16.42 -3.47
CA GLN A 83 -12.11 17.16 -2.29
C GLN A 83 -12.75 16.77 -0.95
N LYS A 84 -13.51 15.66 -0.88
CA LYS A 84 -13.95 15.09 0.39
C LYS A 84 -12.87 14.21 1.01
N GLU A 85 -12.95 13.99 2.32
CA GLU A 85 -12.02 13.09 3.05
C GLU A 85 -12.39 11.60 2.93
N TYR A 86 -13.47 11.29 2.20
CA TYR A 86 -13.99 9.94 2.00
C TYR A 86 -14.52 9.73 0.57
N LEU A 87 -14.62 8.46 0.16
CA LEU A 87 -15.37 8.05 -1.02
C LEU A 87 -16.73 7.50 -0.59
N THR A 88 -17.79 7.88 -1.29
CA THR A 88 -19.09 7.21 -1.15
C THR A 88 -19.06 5.89 -1.92
N ARG A 89 -19.92 4.95 -1.53
CA ARG A 89 -20.10 3.67 -2.21
C ARG A 89 -20.26 3.83 -3.73
N ASP A 90 -21.11 4.76 -4.17
CA ASP A 90 -21.34 4.97 -5.61
C ASP A 90 -20.06 5.43 -6.33
N ARG A 91 -19.27 6.32 -5.72
CA ARG A 91 -18.00 6.76 -6.31
C ARG A 91 -16.97 5.64 -6.34
N LEU A 92 -16.92 4.80 -5.30
CA LEU A 92 -16.06 3.63 -5.27
C LEU A 92 -16.49 2.60 -6.33
N THR A 93 -17.79 2.33 -6.49
CA THR A 93 -18.31 1.45 -7.53
C THR A 93 -17.91 1.93 -8.92
N ASN A 94 -18.07 3.23 -9.20
CA ASN A 94 -17.66 3.81 -10.48
C ASN A 94 -16.15 3.69 -10.70
N PHE A 95 -15.33 3.98 -9.68
CA PHE A 95 -13.88 3.81 -9.76
C PHE A 95 -13.48 2.36 -10.08
N LEU A 96 -14.10 1.38 -9.42
CA LEU A 96 -13.83 -0.04 -9.64
C LEU A 96 -14.21 -0.48 -11.07
N ASN A 97 -15.34 0.01 -11.58
CA ASN A 97 -15.87 -0.41 -12.87
C ASN A 97 -15.22 0.31 -14.07
N GLU A 98 -14.86 1.58 -13.93
CA GLU A 98 -14.38 2.41 -15.03
C GLU A 98 -12.85 2.52 -15.07
N GLU A 99 -12.19 2.62 -13.91
CA GLU A 99 -10.77 2.95 -13.83
C GLU A 99 -9.90 1.74 -13.43
N GLN A 100 -10.47 0.75 -12.71
CA GLN A 100 -9.73 -0.46 -12.29
C GLN A 100 -10.06 -1.69 -13.12
N ARG A 101 -11.20 -1.71 -13.83
CA ARG A 101 -11.61 -2.85 -14.65
C ARG A 101 -10.70 -2.95 -15.88
N ASP A 102 -10.19 -4.15 -16.16
CA ASP A 102 -9.53 -4.43 -17.44
C ASP A 102 -10.60 -4.45 -18.56
N PRO A 103 -10.55 -3.55 -19.55
CA PRO A 103 -11.54 -3.46 -20.63
C PRO A 103 -11.65 -4.73 -21.48
N ARG A 104 -10.68 -5.63 -21.40
CA ARG A 104 -10.66 -6.90 -22.14
C ARG A 104 -11.47 -7.99 -21.44
N LEU A 105 -11.91 -7.79 -20.20
CA LEU A 105 -12.69 -8.77 -19.45
C LEU A 105 -14.15 -8.81 -19.90
N ASN A 106 -14.62 -10.02 -20.21
CA ASN A 106 -16.02 -10.25 -20.57
C ASN A 106 -16.97 -9.94 -19.41
N GLU A 107 -18.03 -9.18 -19.68
CA GLU A 107 -18.98 -8.70 -18.66
C GLU A 107 -19.89 -9.80 -18.10
N ILE A 108 -20.13 -10.88 -18.84
CA ILE A 108 -20.95 -12.00 -18.37
C ILE A 108 -20.14 -12.85 -17.39
N LEU A 109 -18.88 -13.13 -17.73
CA LEU A 109 -17.98 -13.94 -16.90
C LEU A 109 -17.44 -13.14 -15.70
N PHE A 110 -17.22 -11.83 -15.89
CA PHE A 110 -16.71 -10.92 -14.88
C PHE A 110 -17.65 -9.71 -14.78
N PRO A 111 -18.80 -9.87 -14.09
CA PRO A 111 -19.78 -8.80 -13.97
C PRO A 111 -19.24 -7.61 -13.20
N PHE A 112 -19.74 -6.43 -13.56
CA PHE A 112 -19.44 -5.17 -12.86
C PHE A 112 -19.74 -5.25 -11.37
N PHE A 113 -19.09 -4.40 -10.59
CA PHE A 113 -19.44 -4.14 -9.22
C PHE A 113 -20.81 -3.47 -9.15
N ASP A 114 -21.66 -3.98 -8.28
CA ASP A 114 -22.91 -3.36 -7.87
C ASP A 114 -22.78 -2.84 -6.42
N ASN A 115 -23.82 -2.15 -5.94
CA ASN A 115 -23.81 -1.60 -4.59
C ASN A 115 -23.60 -2.68 -3.51
N THR A 116 -24.14 -3.88 -3.70
CA THR A 116 -24.00 -4.97 -2.74
C THR A 116 -22.55 -5.43 -2.64
N ARG A 117 -21.89 -5.67 -3.77
CA ARG A 117 -20.48 -6.09 -3.82
C ARG A 117 -19.54 -5.01 -3.30
N THR A 118 -19.78 -3.75 -3.67
CA THR A 118 -19.00 -2.63 -3.16
C THR A 118 -19.18 -2.49 -1.65
N GLN A 119 -20.39 -2.73 -1.11
CA GLN A 119 -20.62 -2.70 0.34
C GLN A 119 -19.85 -3.82 1.08
N VAL A 120 -19.83 -5.03 0.52
CA VAL A 120 -19.02 -6.14 1.08
C VAL A 120 -17.54 -5.79 1.06
N MET A 121 -17.08 -5.13 0.01
CA MET A 121 -15.71 -4.63 -0.11
C MET A 121 -15.38 -3.62 0.99
N ILE A 122 -16.23 -2.60 1.19
CA ILE A 122 -16.06 -1.60 2.24
C ILE A 122 -15.98 -2.29 3.61
N SER A 123 -16.92 -3.20 3.89
CA SER A 123 -16.98 -3.94 5.17
C SER A 123 -15.76 -4.82 5.44
N LYS A 124 -14.99 -5.17 4.40
CA LYS A 124 -13.77 -5.98 4.53
C LYS A 124 -12.55 -5.16 4.96
N TYR A 125 -12.48 -3.89 4.55
CA TYR A 125 -11.27 -3.08 4.73
C TYR A 125 -11.46 -1.90 5.69
N GLU A 126 -12.69 -1.39 5.83
CA GLU A 126 -13.03 -0.36 6.80
C GLU A 126 -13.22 -0.95 8.20
N GLN A 127 -12.74 -0.25 9.22
CA GLN A 127 -12.85 -0.66 10.62
C GLN A 127 -13.88 0.17 11.38
N ASP A 128 -14.18 1.39 10.91
CA ASP A 128 -15.20 2.22 11.53
C ASP A 128 -16.60 1.75 11.11
N ASN A 129 -17.36 1.20 12.07
CA ASN A 129 -18.72 0.71 11.84
C ASN A 129 -19.65 1.80 11.28
N ASN A 130 -19.48 3.06 11.68
CA ASN A 130 -20.29 4.16 11.16
C ASN A 130 -20.00 4.38 9.66
N TYR A 131 -18.74 4.21 9.25
CA TYR A 131 -18.37 4.35 7.85
C TYR A 131 -18.88 3.16 7.04
N ILE A 132 -18.76 1.95 7.59
CA ILE A 132 -19.31 0.73 6.98
C ILE A 132 -20.81 0.89 6.75
N GLU A 133 -21.59 1.24 7.78
CA GLU A 133 -23.04 1.36 7.71
C GLU A 133 -23.50 2.41 6.68
N ASN A 134 -22.76 3.52 6.56
CA ASN A 134 -23.06 4.59 5.60
C ASN A 134 -22.45 4.37 4.21
N GLY A 135 -21.76 3.25 3.96
CA GLY A 135 -21.10 2.97 2.68
C GLY A 135 -20.02 4.00 2.35
N ILE A 136 -19.25 4.38 3.37
CA ILE A 136 -18.15 5.34 3.29
C ILE A 136 -16.83 4.56 3.28
N PHE A 137 -15.90 4.99 2.43
CA PHE A 137 -14.57 4.40 2.31
C PHE A 137 -13.50 5.46 2.55
N ALA A 138 -12.74 5.33 3.64
CA ALA A 138 -11.75 6.31 4.05
C ALA A 138 -10.51 6.34 3.13
N SER A 139 -9.86 7.52 3.05
CA SER A 139 -8.63 7.70 2.27
C SER A 139 -7.48 6.79 2.70
N SER A 140 -7.31 6.60 4.01
CA SER A 140 -6.28 5.73 4.58
C SER A 140 -6.37 4.29 4.08
N ILE A 141 -7.58 3.84 3.71
CA ILE A 141 -7.84 2.49 3.24
C ILE A 141 -7.54 2.35 1.75
N LEU A 142 -7.64 3.42 0.95
CA LEU A 142 -7.32 3.35 -0.48
C LEU A 142 -5.87 2.89 -0.69
N VAL A 143 -4.95 3.33 0.17
CA VAL A 143 -3.57 2.85 0.13
C VAL A 143 -3.51 1.34 0.40
N LEU A 144 -4.17 0.84 1.44
CA LEU A 144 -4.21 -0.60 1.74
C LEU A 144 -4.92 -1.43 0.67
N PHE A 145 -5.91 -0.87 -0.01
CA PHE A 145 -6.66 -1.55 -1.05
C PHE A 145 -5.83 -1.74 -2.33
N LEU A 146 -4.93 -0.82 -2.64
CA LEU A 146 -4.13 -0.84 -3.87
C LEU A 146 -2.82 -1.65 -3.76
N PHE A 147 -2.50 -2.25 -2.60
CA PHE A 147 -1.28 -3.05 -2.36
C PHE A 147 -1.59 -4.40 -1.70
#